data_AF-A0AAV7Y3N8-F1
#
_entry.id   AF-A0AAV7Y3N8-F1
#
_cell.length_a   1.000
_cell.length_b   1.000
_cell.length_c   1.000
_cell.angle_alpha   90.00
_cell.angle_beta   90.00
_cell.angle_gamma   90.00
#
_symmetry.space_group_name_H-M   'P 1'
#
loop_
_entity.id
_entity.type
_entity.pdbx_description
1 polymer ?
#
loop_
_entity_poly.entity_id
_entity_poly.type
_entity_poly.pdbx_seq_one_letter_code
_entity_poly.pdbx_strand_id
1 'polypeptide(L)'
;MKLLTHNMLESQVKTCPEEKRFPLKIVATEIEETEIEFQRSFIINIIPKIDWGVLRGALEEMGLSEKYEIGSKVPENYEEDETFLQLAHHILLEIEIITGKFVCRGTGREFPIENKIANMLLTSEELN
;
A
#
# COMPACT_ATOMS: atom_id res chain seq x y z
N MET A 1 2.66 -8.12 -4.43
CA MET A 1 2.99 -7.10 -3.41
C MET A 1 1.69 -6.56 -2.81
N LYS A 2 1.45 -6.83 -1.52
CA LYS A 2 0.21 -6.45 -0.83
C LYS A 2 0.16 -4.95 -0.54
N LEU A 3 -1.04 -4.36 -0.54
CA LEU A 3 -1.22 -2.94 -0.20
C LEU A 3 -0.90 -2.63 1.26
N LEU A 4 -1.08 -3.60 2.17
CA LEU A 4 -0.58 -3.49 3.54
C LEU A 4 0.90 -3.14 3.59
N THR A 5 1.72 -3.80 2.77
CA THR A 5 3.17 -3.58 2.75
C THR A 5 3.51 -2.22 2.13
N HIS A 6 2.83 -1.83 1.04
CA HIS A 6 2.99 -0.48 0.47
C HIS A 6 2.72 0.63 1.51
N ASN A 7 1.69 0.45 2.36
CA ASN A 7 1.34 1.42 3.40
C ASN A 7 2.39 1.55 4.52
N MET A 8 3.40 0.69 4.54
CA MET A 8 4.51 0.72 5.50
C MET A 8 5.88 1.00 4.85
N LEU A 9 5.93 1.21 3.53
CA LEU A 9 7.17 1.37 2.78
C LEU A 9 7.45 2.82 2.41
N GLU A 10 8.64 3.29 2.77
CA GLU A 10 9.15 4.62 2.44
C GLU A 10 10.46 4.55 1.64
N SER A 11 10.77 5.60 0.90
CA SER A 11 12.05 5.73 0.20
C SER A 11 13.18 6.00 1.19
N GLN A 12 14.23 5.19 1.15
CA GLN A 12 15.46 5.39 1.95
C GLN A 12 16.57 6.10 1.18
N VAL A 13 16.27 6.69 0.01
CA VAL A 13 17.27 7.47 -0.75
C VAL A 13 17.67 8.68 0.09
N LYS A 14 18.96 8.84 0.38
CA LYS A 14 19.45 9.85 1.33
C LYS A 14 19.08 11.27 0.93
N THR A 15 19.13 11.56 -0.37
CA THR A 15 18.80 12.88 -0.95
C THR A 15 17.30 13.18 -0.96
N CYS A 16 16.45 12.20 -0.63
CA CYS A 16 15.00 12.41 -0.56
C CYS A 16 14.62 13.19 0.70
N PRO A 17 13.88 14.32 0.58
CA PRO A 17 13.27 15.00 1.72
C PRO A 17 12.33 14.07 2.48
N GLU A 18 12.36 14.12 3.80
CA GLU A 18 11.64 13.21 4.70
C GLU A 18 10.13 13.20 4.41
N GLU A 19 9.55 14.38 4.20
CA GLU A 19 8.13 14.58 3.90
C GLU A 19 7.69 14.04 2.53
N LYS A 20 8.65 13.63 1.68
CA LYS A 20 8.39 13.06 0.34
C LYS A 20 8.80 11.59 0.22
N ARG A 21 9.33 10.98 1.28
CA ARG A 21 9.73 9.56 1.31
C ARG A 21 8.52 8.64 1.33
N PHE A 22 7.42 9.10 1.91
CA PHE A 22 6.17 8.37 2.04
C PHE A 22 4.98 9.28 1.67
N PRO A 23 3.95 8.76 0.99
CA PRO A 23 3.89 7.43 0.36
C PRO A 23 4.65 7.38 -0.96
N LEU A 24 5.09 6.18 -1.34
CA LEU A 24 5.59 5.93 -2.70
C LEU A 24 4.41 5.89 -3.68
N LYS A 25 4.55 6.52 -4.84
CA LYS A 25 3.55 6.46 -5.92
C LYS A 25 3.55 5.06 -6.54
N ILE A 26 2.39 4.49 -6.77
CA ILE A 26 2.20 3.22 -7.45
C ILE A 26 2.03 3.46 -8.95
N VAL A 27 2.73 2.65 -9.74
CA VAL A 27 2.48 2.46 -11.17
C VAL A 27 2.38 0.96 -11.39
N ALA A 28 1.16 0.44 -11.28
CA ALA A 28 0.89 -0.98 -11.45
C ALA A 28 0.63 -1.31 -12.93
N THR A 29 1.27 -2.37 -13.42
CA THR A 29 1.04 -2.90 -14.76
C THR A 29 0.11 -4.11 -14.71
N GLU A 30 0.26 -4.94 -13.67
CA GLU A 30 -0.51 -6.16 -13.47
C GLU A 30 -0.88 -6.29 -11.99
N ILE A 31 -2.16 -6.54 -11.75
CA ILE A 31 -2.78 -6.65 -10.42
C ILE A 31 -3.55 -7.97 -10.38
N GLU A 32 -3.48 -8.65 -9.24
CA GLU A 32 -4.21 -9.89 -8.98
C GLU A 32 -4.93 -9.78 -7.63
N GLU A 33 -6.09 -10.42 -7.54
CA GLU A 33 -6.81 -10.63 -6.29
C GLU A 33 -6.63 -12.10 -5.88
N THR A 34 -5.97 -12.33 -4.74
CA THR A 34 -5.76 -13.67 -4.18
C THR A 34 -6.50 -13.77 -2.85
N GLU A 35 -7.49 -14.66 -2.76
CA GLU A 35 -8.26 -14.89 -1.54
C GLU A 35 -7.37 -15.44 -0.42
N ILE A 36 -7.54 -14.88 0.79
CA ILE A 36 -6.80 -15.25 1.99
C ILE A 36 -7.79 -15.43 3.13
N GLU A 37 -7.55 -16.40 4.00
CA GLU A 37 -8.39 -16.63 5.18
C GLU A 37 -8.53 -15.34 6.02
N PHE A 38 -9.78 -14.92 6.20
CA PHE A 38 -10.10 -13.74 7.00
C PHE A 38 -9.83 -13.98 8.49
N GLN A 39 -8.91 -13.20 9.05
CA GLN A 39 -8.58 -13.23 10.47
C GLN A 39 -8.99 -11.92 11.15
N ARG A 40 -10.19 -11.90 11.73
CA ARG A 40 -10.77 -10.71 12.37
C ARG A 40 -9.82 -10.03 13.35
N SER A 41 -9.19 -10.80 14.24
CA SER A 41 -8.28 -10.26 15.26
C SER A 41 -7.05 -9.60 14.65
N PHE A 42 -6.51 -10.12 13.55
CA PHE A 42 -5.40 -9.49 12.84
C PHE A 42 -5.81 -8.14 12.25
N ILE A 43 -6.97 -8.10 11.59
CA ILE A 43 -7.47 -6.89 10.93
C ILE A 43 -7.79 -5.79 11.94
N ILE A 44 -8.47 -6.12 13.04
CA ILE A 44 -8.77 -5.14 14.10
C ILE A 44 -7.49 -4.47 14.63
N ASN A 45 -6.42 -5.24 14.79
CA ASN A 45 -5.14 -4.77 15.32
C ASN A 45 -4.30 -3.97 14.30
N ILE A 46 -4.49 -4.22 12.99
CA ILE A 46 -3.72 -3.54 11.95
C ILE A 46 -4.35 -2.20 11.55
N ILE A 47 -5.68 -2.09 11.58
CA ILE A 47 -6.45 -0.91 11.16
C ILE A 47 -5.92 0.42 11.75
N PRO A 48 -5.59 0.51 13.05
CA PRO A 48 -5.05 1.76 13.64
C PRO A 48 -3.67 2.18 13.11
N LYS A 49 -2.92 1.26 12.49
CA LYS A 49 -1.58 1.50 11.97
C LYS A 49 -1.58 1.90 10.50
N ILE A 50 -2.73 1.82 9.84
CA ILE A 50 -2.87 2.11 8.42
C ILE A 50 -3.11 3.60 8.22
N ASP A 51 -2.37 4.19 7.29
CA ASP A 51 -2.73 5.49 6.72
C ASP A 51 -3.80 5.27 5.64
N TRP A 52 -5.05 5.53 6.01
CA TRP A 52 -6.23 5.37 5.14
C TRP A 52 -6.26 6.36 3.99
N GLY A 53 -5.65 7.54 4.14
CA GLY A 53 -5.49 8.50 3.05
C GLY A 53 -4.54 7.96 1.99
N VAL A 54 -3.44 7.34 2.40
CA VAL A 54 -2.49 6.67 1.51
C VAL A 54 -3.11 5.45 0.85
N LEU A 55 -3.84 4.63 1.59
CA LEU A 55 -4.50 3.44 1.03
C LEU A 55 -5.51 3.82 -0.06
N ARG A 56 -6.29 4.88 0.17
CA ARG A 56 -7.23 5.40 -0.83
C ARG A 56 -6.48 5.91 -2.07
N GLY A 57 -5.40 6.67 -1.87
CA GLY A 57 -4.55 7.14 -2.96
C GLY A 57 -3.93 5.98 -3.77
N ALA A 58 -3.54 4.88 -3.10
CA ALA A 58 -3.06 3.68 -3.77
C ALA A 58 -4.13 3.05 -4.67
N LEU A 59 -5.37 2.94 -4.19
CA LEU A 59 -6.50 2.45 -4.99
C LEU A 59 -6.79 3.35 -6.19
N GLU A 60 -6.71 4.68 -6.03
CA GLU A 60 -6.85 5.63 -7.13
C GLU A 60 -5.72 5.45 -8.17
N GLU A 61 -4.47 5.35 -7.73
CA GLU A 61 -3.30 5.14 -8.61
C GLU A 61 -3.36 3.81 -9.37
N MET A 62 -4.03 2.80 -8.81
CA MET A 62 -4.26 1.49 -9.41
C MET A 62 -5.54 1.40 -10.25
N GLY A 63 -6.35 2.47 -10.32
CA GLY A 63 -7.62 2.48 -11.05
C GLY A 63 -8.73 1.65 -10.39
N LEU A 64 -8.62 1.37 -9.09
CA LEU A 64 -9.55 0.54 -8.32
C LEU A 64 -10.54 1.35 -7.47
N SER A 65 -10.44 2.68 -7.49
CA SER A 65 -11.29 3.57 -6.69
C SER A 65 -12.80 3.46 -6.97
N GLU A 66 -13.21 3.01 -8.16
CA GLU A 66 -14.63 2.77 -8.48
C GLU A 66 -15.13 1.42 -7.96
N LYS A 67 -14.22 0.44 -7.77
CA LYS A 67 -14.56 -0.92 -7.32
C LYS A 67 -14.58 -1.01 -5.80
N TYR A 68 -13.66 -0.31 -5.13
CA TYR A 68 -13.54 -0.33 -3.68
C TYR A 68 -13.60 1.08 -3.13
N GLU A 69 -14.70 1.39 -2.46
CA GLU A 69 -14.88 2.67 -1.78
C GLU A 69 -14.41 2.56 -0.33
N ILE A 70 -13.38 3.33 0.01
CA ILE A 70 -12.94 3.48 1.41
C ILE A 70 -12.91 4.95 1.82
N GLY A 71 -13.35 5.21 3.05
CA GLY A 71 -13.23 6.52 3.65
C GLY A 71 -11.77 6.88 3.95
N SER A 72 -11.49 8.18 4.06
CA SER A 72 -10.19 8.68 4.54
C SER A 72 -10.01 8.58 6.06
N LYS A 73 -11.02 8.06 6.77
CA LYS A 73 -11.05 7.89 8.22
C LYS A 73 -11.68 6.55 8.56
N VAL A 74 -11.19 5.96 9.64
CA VAL A 74 -11.76 4.73 10.21
C VAL A 74 -13.09 5.05 10.90
N PRO A 75 -14.14 4.24 10.71
CA PRO A 75 -15.38 4.35 11.48
C PRO A 75 -15.14 4.22 12.99
N GLU A 76 -15.89 4.94 13.84
CA GLU A 76 -15.67 4.92 15.30
C GLU A 76 -15.83 3.51 15.92
N ASN A 77 -16.77 2.71 15.41
CA ASN A 77 -17.05 1.35 15.89
C ASN A 77 -16.61 0.28 14.88
N TYR A 78 -15.48 0.51 14.19
CA TYR A 78 -15.01 -0.39 13.14
C TYR A 78 -14.77 -1.83 13.62
N GLU A 79 -14.48 -2.03 14.91
CA GLU A 79 -14.21 -3.34 15.49
C GLU A 79 -15.44 -4.26 15.44
N GLU A 80 -16.65 -3.69 15.42
CA GLU A 80 -17.92 -4.42 15.35
C GLU A 80 -18.48 -4.50 13.92
N ASP A 81 -17.99 -3.65 13.02
CA ASP A 81 -18.42 -3.56 11.63
C ASP A 81 -17.74 -4.63 10.76
N GLU A 82 -18.33 -5.82 10.73
CA GLU A 82 -17.86 -6.95 9.91
C GLU A 82 -17.73 -6.60 8.42
N THR A 83 -18.62 -5.77 7.88
CA THR A 83 -18.56 -5.38 6.47
C THR A 83 -17.32 -4.53 6.20
N PHE A 84 -17.02 -3.57 7.07
CA PHE A 84 -15.79 -2.79 6.99
C PHE A 84 -14.54 -3.66 7.18
N LEU A 85 -14.53 -4.56 8.17
CA LEU A 85 -13.38 -5.44 8.42
C LEU A 85 -13.08 -6.36 7.23
N GLN A 86 -14.10 -6.90 6.58
CA GLN A 86 -13.93 -7.74 5.38
C GLN A 86 -13.44 -6.92 4.18
N LEU A 87 -13.96 -5.70 4.00
CA LEU A 87 -13.47 -4.79 2.96
C LEU A 87 -12.00 -4.41 3.19
N ALA A 88 -11.64 -4.08 4.43
CA ALA A 88 -10.28 -3.75 4.81
C ALA A 88 -9.34 -4.94 4.59
N HIS A 89 -9.74 -6.15 4.98
CA HIS A 89 -9.02 -7.39 4.71
C HIS A 89 -8.75 -7.56 3.21
N HIS A 90 -9.79 -7.47 2.40
CA HIS A 90 -9.68 -7.65 0.96
C HIS A 90 -8.66 -6.67 0.35
N ILE A 91 -8.81 -5.39 0.65
CA ILE A 91 -7.94 -4.34 0.10
C ILE A 91 -6.50 -4.49 0.59
N LEU A 92 -6.30 -4.74 1.89
CA LEU A 92 -4.96 -4.75 2.48
C LEU A 92 -4.19 -6.02 2.13
N LEU A 93 -4.86 -7.17 2.03
CA LEU A 93 -4.21 -8.48 1.98
C LEU A 93 -4.43 -9.23 0.67
N GLU A 94 -5.60 -9.09 0.03
CA GLU A 94 -5.99 -9.90 -1.13
C GLU A 94 -5.64 -9.21 -2.45
N ILE A 95 -5.61 -7.88 -2.48
CA ILE A 95 -5.14 -7.12 -3.65
C ILE A 95 -3.61 -7.08 -3.67
N GLU A 96 -3.03 -7.60 -4.75
CA GLU A 96 -1.59 -7.67 -4.96
C GLU A 96 -1.16 -7.07 -6.29
N ILE A 97 -0.09 -6.27 -6.26
CA ILE A 97 0.63 -5.86 -7.47
C ILE A 97 1.56 -7.01 -7.87
N ILE A 98 1.36 -7.58 -9.06
CA ILE A 98 2.23 -8.63 -9.63
C ILE A 98 3.46 -7.98 -10.24
N THR A 99 3.21 -7.03 -11.15
CA THR A 99 4.23 -6.35 -11.95
C THR A 99 3.94 -4.85 -11.93
N GLY A 100 4.98 -4.04 -11.72
CA GLY A 100 4.84 -2.59 -11.74
C GLY A 100 6.08 -1.91 -11.16
N LYS A 101 5.89 -0.74 -10.56
CA LYS A 101 6.93 -0.04 -9.82
C LYS A 101 6.34 0.88 -8.77
N PHE A 102 7.11 1.12 -7.73
CA PHE A 102 6.93 2.26 -6.85
C PHE A 102 7.82 3.41 -7.32
N VAL A 103 7.36 4.66 -7.17
CA VAL A 103 8.12 5.85 -7.54
C VAL A 103 8.20 6.78 -6.34
N CYS A 104 9.43 7.11 -5.91
CA CYS A 104 9.64 8.09 -4.86
C CYS A 104 9.18 9.47 -5.32
N ARG A 105 8.27 10.10 -4.56
CA ARG A 105 7.71 11.42 -4.90
C ARG A 105 8.74 12.55 -4.73
N GLY A 106 9.78 12.33 -3.93
CA GLY A 106 10.85 13.31 -3.71
C GLY A 106 11.94 13.30 -4.78
N THR A 107 12.41 12.12 -5.17
CA THR A 107 13.58 11.96 -6.05
C THR A 107 13.25 11.42 -7.43
N GLY A 108 12.03 10.90 -7.64
CA GLY A 108 11.65 10.20 -8.86
C GLY A 108 12.24 8.80 -9.00
N ARG A 109 12.99 8.31 -8.00
CA ARG A 109 13.59 6.98 -8.02
C ARG A 109 12.52 5.89 -8.11
N GLU A 110 12.71 4.96 -9.04
CA GLU A 110 11.73 3.89 -9.33
C GLU A 110 12.14 2.54 -8.73
N PHE A 111 11.36 1.97 -7.83
CA PHE A 111 11.57 0.64 -7.27
C PHE A 111 10.73 -0.38 -8.05
N PRO A 112 11.32 -1.22 -8.91
CA PRO A 112 10.56 -2.16 -9.72
C PRO A 112 9.91 -3.25 -8.85
N ILE A 113 8.73 -3.69 -9.26
CA ILE A 113 7.98 -4.81 -8.67
C ILE A 113 7.89 -5.89 -9.73
N GLU A 114 8.45 -7.05 -9.45
CA GLU A 114 8.43 -8.22 -10.33
C GLU A 114 8.05 -9.45 -9.52
N ASN A 115 7.16 -10.29 -10.06
CA ASN A 115 6.68 -11.50 -9.40
C ASN A 115 6.23 -11.24 -7.95
N LYS A 116 5.44 -10.19 -7.76
CA LYS A 116 4.92 -9.74 -6.46
C LYS A 116 5.96 -9.17 -5.48
N ILE A 117 7.24 -9.07 -5.84
CA ILE A 117 8.33 -8.61 -4.96
C ILE A 117 8.82 -7.23 -5.39
N ALA A 118 8.79 -6.27 -4.47
CA ALA A 118 9.35 -4.93 -4.70
C ALA A 118 10.86 -4.94 -4.43
N ASN A 119 11.66 -4.53 -5.41
CA ASN A 119 13.11 -4.35 -5.25
C ASN A 119 13.42 -2.95 -4.70
N MET A 120 13.69 -2.90 -3.40
CA MET A 120 14.02 -1.67 -2.67
C MET A 120 15.53 -1.43 -2.51
N LEU A 121 16.38 -2.17 -3.24
CA LEU A 121 17.82 -2.02 -3.15
C LEU A 121 18.27 -0.66 -3.69
N LEU A 122 19.20 -0.04 -2.95
CA LEU A 122 19.81 1.24 -3.27
C LEU A 122 21.26 1.02 -3.68
N THR A 123 21.76 1.87 -4.58
CA THR A 123 23.19 1.90 -4.89
C THR A 123 23.97 2.56 -3.74
N SER A 124 25.28 2.36 -3.71
CA SER A 124 26.15 3.04 -2.74
C SER A 124 26.05 4.57 -2.84
N GLU A 125 25.79 5.12 -4.03
CA GLU A 125 25.63 6.56 -4.22
C GLU A 125 24.31 7.07 -3.63
N GLU A 126 23.23 6.28 -3.71
CA GLU A 126 21.92 6.66 -3.17
C GLU A 126 21.86 6.60 -1.64
N LEU A 127 22.78 5.86 -1.02
CA LEU A 127 22.95 5.73 0.43
C LEU A 127 23.88 6.78 1.04
N ASN A 128 24.74 7.41 0.23
CA ASN A 128 25.78 8.34 0.70
C ASN A 128 25.43 9.81 0.42
#